data_AF-A0A9E4YUX3-F1
#
_entry.id   AF-A0A9E4YUX3-F1
#
_cell.length_a   1.000
_cell.length_b   1.000
_cell.length_c   1.000
_cell.angle_alpha   90.00
_cell.angle_beta   90.00
_cell.angle_gamma   90.00
#
_symmetry.space_group_name_H-M   'P 1'
#
loop_
_entity.id
_entity.type
_entity.pdbx_description
1 polymer ?
#
loop_
_entity_poly.entity_id
_entity_poly.type
_entity_poly.pdbx_seq_one_letter_code
_entity_poly.pdbx_strand_id
1 'polypeptide(L)' 'ELVAERIVRYAQLVGRENVIAGTDCGFGTSAWGRKVETNIVWAKLQAMSEGARLASQELW' A
#
# COMPACT_ATOMS: atom_id res chain seq x y z
N GLU A 1 6.67 -0.25 -11.38
CA GLU A 1 6.59 0.20 -9.98
C GLU A 1 5.99 -0.96 -9.17
N LEU A 2 6.51 -1.28 -7.98
CA LEU A 2 6.22 -2.56 -7.29
C LEU A 2 4.84 -2.60 -6.62
N VAL A 3 4.37 -1.49 -6.03
CA VAL A 3 3.07 -1.44 -5.36
C VAL A 3 1.95 -1.65 -6.37
N ALA A 4 2.03 -0.99 -7.53
CA ALA A 4 1.11 -1.11 -8.65
C ALA A 4 1.06 -2.54 -9.18
N GLU A 5 2.23 -3.13 -9.47
CA GLU A 5 2.35 -4.52 -9.92
C GLU A 5 1.62 -5.49 -8.97
N ARG A 6 1.77 -5.29 -7.66
CA ARG A 6 1.09 -6.12 -6.65
C ARG A 6 -0.42 -5.90 -6.65
N ILE A 7 -0.88 -4.65 -6.66
CA ILE A 7 -2.32 -4.33 -6.68
C ILE A 7 -2.98 -4.93 -7.92
N VAL A 8 -2.39 -4.73 -9.11
CA VAL A 8 -2.90 -5.25 -10.38
C VAL A 8 -2.98 -6.77 -10.36
N ARG A 9 -1.93 -7.46 -9.88
CA ARG A 9 -1.95 -8.93 -9.75
C ARG A 9 -3.10 -9.43 -8.89
N TYR A 10 -3.33 -8.83 -7.72
CA TYR A 10 -4.45 -9.24 -6.87
C TYR A 10 -5.80 -8.90 -7.52
N ALA A 11 -5.94 -7.70 -8.08
CA ALA A 11 -7.17 -7.27 -8.75
C ALA A 11 -7.54 -8.17 -9.95
N GLN A 12 -6.56 -8.67 -10.70
CA GLN A 12 -6.79 -9.63 -11.79
C GLN A 12 -7.30 -10.99 -11.31
N LEU A 13 -6.98 -11.39 -10.08
CA LEU A 13 -7.40 -12.67 -9.51
C LEU A 13 -8.77 -12.60 -8.86
N VAL A 14 -9.09 -11.52 -8.15
CA VAL A 14 -10.31 -11.42 -7.33
C VAL A 14 -11.32 -10.36 -7.79
N GLY A 15 -11.02 -9.61 -8.85
CA GLY A 15 -11.80 -8.45 -9.28
C GLY A 15 -11.37 -7.18 -8.55
N ARG A 16 -11.23 -6.05 -9.28
CA ARG A 16 -10.70 -4.80 -8.73
C ARG A 16 -11.57 -4.24 -7.59
N GLU A 17 -12.88 -4.45 -7.66
CA GLU A 17 -13.86 -4.03 -6.67
C GLU A 17 -13.73 -4.77 -5.34
N ASN A 18 -13.02 -5.90 -5.32
CA ASN A 18 -12.76 -6.71 -4.13
C ASN A 18 -11.37 -6.46 -3.51
N VAL A 19 -10.65 -5.43 -3.96
CA VAL A 19 -9.30 -5.09 -3.49
C VAL A 19 -9.23 -3.69 -2.89
N ILE A 20 -8.65 -3.59 -1.70
CA ILE A 20 -8.27 -2.32 -1.05
C ILE A 20 -6.79 -2.38 -0.71
N ALA A 21 -6.00 -1.43 -1.22
CA ALA A 21 -4.59 -1.31 -0.88
C ALA A 21 -4.40 -0.59 0.46
N GLY A 22 -3.53 -1.12 1.32
CA GLY A 22 -3.25 -0.57 2.64
C GLY A 22 -1.95 -1.11 3.21
N THR A 23 -1.60 -0.65 4.41
CA THR A 23 -0.50 -1.23 5.17
C THR A 23 -0.93 -2.57 5.77
N ASP A 24 0.01 -3.50 5.88
CA ASP A 24 -0.24 -4.81 6.52
C ASP A 24 -0.63 -4.66 8.00
N CYS A 25 0.05 -3.74 8.71
CA CYS A 25 -0.25 -3.37 10.09
C CYS A 25 -0.02 -1.85 10.30
N GLY A 26 -0.26 -1.35 11.51
CA GLY A 26 0.02 0.03 11.89
C GLY A 26 1.50 0.32 12.19
N PHE A 27 1.87 1.60 12.21
CA PHE A 27 3.25 2.07 12.45
C PHE A 27 3.64 2.16 13.94
N GLY A 28 2.79 1.67 14.84
CA GLY A 28 3.07 1.56 16.28
C GLY A 28 3.93 0.33 16.62
N THR A 29 5.04 0.14 15.91
CA THR A 29 5.81 -1.11 15.87
C THR A 29 6.57 -1.44 17.15
N SER A 30 5.88 -2.01 18.13
CA SER A 30 6.29 -3.22 18.88
C SER A 30 5.44 -3.37 20.13
N ALA A 31 5.31 -4.59 20.63
CA ALA A 31 4.88 -4.89 22.01
C ALA A 31 5.70 -4.14 23.09
N TRP A 32 6.74 -3.39 22.69
CA TRP A 32 7.69 -2.64 23.50
C TRP A 32 7.65 -1.11 23.24
N GLY A 33 6.63 -0.61 22.52
CA GLY A 33 6.36 0.83 22.44
C GLY A 33 7.25 1.65 21.50
N ARG A 34 8.09 1.03 20.67
CA ARG A 34 8.83 1.76 19.63
C ARG A 34 7.92 2.12 18.47
N LYS A 35 7.98 3.36 17.99
CA LYS A 35 7.24 3.82 16.81
C LYS A 35 8.18 3.88 15.61
N VAL A 36 7.64 3.65 14.42
CA VAL A 36 8.37 4.00 13.19
C VAL A 36 8.56 5.52 13.17
N GLU A 37 9.74 5.96 12.75
CA GLU A 37 10.05 7.38 12.61
C GLU A 37 9.07 8.05 11.62
N THR A 38 8.57 9.23 11.98
CA THR A 38 7.43 9.89 11.31
C THR A 38 7.69 10.17 9.84
N ASN A 39 8.88 10.64 9.47
CA ASN A 39 9.20 10.90 8.06
C ASN A 39 9.25 9.61 7.25
N ILE A 40 9.72 8.51 7.85
CA ILE A 40 9.67 7.18 7.21
C ILE A 40 8.22 6.71 7.03
N VAL A 41 7.34 6.95 7.99
CA VAL A 41 5.90 6.65 7.86
C VAL A 41 5.31 7.36 6.65
N TRP A 42 5.52 8.68 6.56
CA TRP A 42 5.01 9.47 5.45
C TRP A 42 5.61 9.07 4.10
N ALA A 43 6.90 8.79 4.04
CA ALA A 43 7.54 8.30 2.82
C ALA A 43 6.92 6.97 2.33
N LYS A 44 6.61 6.05 3.25
CA LYS A 44 5.95 4.77 2.92
C LYS A 44 4.52 4.98 2.43
N LEU A 45 3.75 5.85 3.09
CA LEU A 45 2.38 6.17 2.68
C LEU A 45 2.35 6.87 1.31
N GLN A 46 3.30 7.77 1.05
CA GLN A 46 3.44 8.42 -0.26
C GLN A 46 3.75 7.40 -1.36
N ALA A 47 4.70 6.48 -1.14
CA ALA A 47 5.02 5.43 -2.09
C ALA A 47 3.81 4.52 -2.37
N MET A 48 3.04 4.18 -1.33
CA MET A 48 1.81 3.39 -1.47
C MET A 48 0.74 4.13 -2.28
N SER A 49 0.50 5.41 -1.99
CA SER A 49 -0.46 6.23 -2.72
C SER A 49 -0.09 6.39 -4.20
N GLU A 50 1.19 6.56 -4.49
CA GLU A 50 1.66 6.72 -5.87
C GLU A 50 1.54 5.41 -6.66
N GLY A 51 1.92 4.27 -6.07
CA GLY A 51 1.71 2.97 -6.70
C GLY A 51 0.22 2.63 -6.89
N ALA A 52 -0.63 2.96 -5.92
CA ALA A 52 -2.08 2.81 -6.07
C ALA A 52 -2.63 3.69 -7.20
N ARG A 53 -2.12 4.92 -7.36
CA ARG A 53 -2.49 5.80 -8.48
C ARG A 53 -2.15 5.18 -9.83
N LEU A 54 -0.96 4.58 -9.96
CA LEU A 54 -0.53 3.89 -11.18
C LEU A 54 -1.39 2.65 -11.45
N ALA A 55 -1.65 1.82 -10.44
CA ALA A 55 -2.57 0.67 -10.57
C ALA A 55 -3.96 1.12 -11.03
N SER A 56 -4.45 2.25 -10.53
CA SER A 56 -5.75 2.78 -10.94
C SER A 56 -5.79 3.24 -12.39
N GLN A 57 -4.67 3.67 -12.97
CA GLN A 57 -4.61 3.99 -14.39
C GLN A 57 -4.63 2.74 -15.28
N GLU A 58 -4.26 1.57 -14.73
CA GLU A 58 -4.25 0.30 -15.47
C GLU A 58 -5.58 -0.47 -15.34
N LEU A 59 -6.29 -0.31 -14.22
CA LEU A 59 -7.50 -1.09 -13.90
C LEU A 59 -8.83 -0.37 -14.26
N TRP A 60 -8.79 0.92 -14.62
CA TRP A 60 -9.95 1.74 -15.00
C TRP A 60 -9.73 2.41 -16.36
#